data_AF-A0A819HX61-F1
#
_entry.id   AF-A0A819HX61-F1
#
_cell.length_a   1.000
_cell.length_b   1.000
_cell.length_c   1.000
_cell.angle_alpha   90.00
_cell.angle_beta   90.00
_cell.angle_gamma   90.00
#
_symmetry.space_group_name_H-M   'P 1'
#
loop_
_entity.id
_entity.type
_entity.pdbx_description
1 polymer ?
#
loop_
_entity_poly.entity_id
_entity_poly.type
_entity_poly.pdbx_seq_one_letter_code
_entity_poly.pdbx_strand_id
1 'polypeptide(L)'
;NVIAWYTRDAFLYRLINKALKEKDIIVMYKFRFVLIDLHDRLVQLHGAYINSLKSHESTISELVVFHGQGLTLTELQNLKGNIKGRISMNSFLVASTSREIALLSAGNGSGRQVVESVFFEIHCPIMNYFTKPFAHIQQYSYSKTKDEILFSIGTVFHLAFVETLTDQLWHVIHLSVFTTEKEESSMKNLKTENPSRMWFNLLIEILLRMPQTEDARNEMIAECKLFYADNPVELKKIDDFQTNYTPTNAIKWYTYDCFLFRQFNKACRTKNIDALYNLRFFLIDLQNQLQNLFESQLNHMSSNFTVYRGQLIAPSELQKLKGNVGQLVSMNTYLSTTKSCAVASDYAGNGSGHPFIESVVFEIEVDVKKAIKPFANIEQVSIMTDEGEILFSIGTIFKIESVKEVLDNVWFVKLTLSKDEDKELKCLEDYFINQIGETSDLEILNVMLFAEW
;
A
#
# COMPACT_ATOMS: atom_id res chain seq x y z
N ASN A 1 -4.96 17.92 -23.03
CA ASN A 1 -5.11 17.01 -24.18
C ASN A 1 -5.32 15.57 -23.75
N VAL A 2 -4.42 14.95 -22.97
CA VAL A 2 -4.59 13.54 -22.52
C VAL A 2 -5.90 13.31 -21.76
N ILE A 3 -6.22 14.13 -20.76
CA ILE A 3 -7.53 14.06 -20.07
C ILE A 3 -8.70 14.17 -21.06
N ALA A 4 -8.65 15.12 -22.00
CA ALA A 4 -9.72 15.30 -22.98
C ALA A 4 -9.83 14.11 -23.95
N TRP A 5 -8.71 13.48 -24.30
CA TRP A 5 -8.70 12.28 -25.14
C TRP A 5 -9.27 11.08 -24.38
N TYR A 6 -8.82 10.89 -23.14
CA TYR A 6 -9.32 9.87 -22.22
C TYR A 6 -10.83 9.99 -21.98
N THR A 7 -11.34 11.19 -21.71
CA THR A 7 -12.75 11.35 -21.35
C THR A 7 -13.71 11.48 -22.54
N ARG A 8 -13.24 11.91 -23.72
CA ARG A 8 -14.09 12.01 -24.93
C ARG A 8 -14.17 10.70 -25.71
N ASP A 9 -13.13 9.89 -25.69
CA ASP A 9 -13.11 8.61 -26.38
C ASP A 9 -13.78 7.54 -25.51
N ALA A 10 -15.04 7.24 -25.83
CA ALA A 10 -15.82 6.23 -25.11
C ALA A 10 -15.22 4.82 -25.21
N PHE A 11 -14.42 4.51 -26.24
CA PHE A 11 -13.72 3.22 -26.34
C PHE A 11 -12.53 3.20 -25.38
N LEU A 12 -11.67 4.23 -25.43
CA LEU A 12 -10.49 4.31 -24.58
C LEU A 12 -10.84 4.37 -23.08
N TYR A 13 -11.82 5.21 -22.71
CA TYR A 13 -12.34 5.28 -21.35
C TYR A 13 -12.81 3.92 -20.83
N ARG A 14 -13.59 3.20 -21.64
CA ARG A 14 -14.13 1.88 -21.28
C ARG A 14 -13.04 0.83 -21.23
N LEU A 15 -12.10 0.83 -22.17
CA LEU A 15 -11.00 -0.12 -22.24
C LEU A 15 -10.08 0.01 -21.01
N ILE A 16 -9.64 1.24 -20.71
CA ILE A 16 -8.76 1.52 -19.58
C ILE A 16 -9.49 1.22 -18.27
N ASN A 17 -10.71 1.71 -18.07
CA ASN A 17 -11.42 1.45 -16.81
C ASN A 17 -11.82 -0.01 -16.64
N LYS A 18 -12.08 -0.75 -17.72
CA LYS A 18 -12.29 -2.20 -17.66
C LYS A 18 -11.00 -2.91 -17.23
N ALA A 19 -9.87 -2.57 -17.87
CA ALA A 19 -8.58 -3.15 -17.52
C ALA A 19 -8.19 -2.89 -16.06
N LEU A 20 -8.41 -1.67 -15.56
CA LEU A 20 -8.17 -1.33 -14.16
C LEU A 20 -9.09 -2.13 -13.21
N LYS A 21 -10.39 -2.23 -13.51
CA LYS A 21 -11.36 -2.99 -12.72
C LYS A 21 -11.06 -4.49 -12.67
N GLU A 22 -10.66 -5.05 -13.80
CA GLU A 22 -10.34 -6.49 -13.96
C GLU A 22 -8.88 -6.81 -13.59
N LYS A 23 -8.08 -5.79 -13.27
CA LYS A 23 -6.63 -5.91 -13.04
C LYS A 23 -5.91 -6.58 -14.23
N ASP A 24 -6.31 -6.25 -15.45
CA ASP A 24 -5.70 -6.74 -16.68
C ASP A 24 -4.35 -6.06 -16.91
N ILE A 25 -3.29 -6.73 -16.43
CA ILE A 25 -1.94 -6.19 -16.41
C ILE A 25 -1.38 -5.96 -17.83
N ILE A 26 -1.81 -6.76 -18.80
CA ILE A 26 -1.33 -6.63 -20.19
C ILE A 26 -1.87 -5.33 -20.79
N VAL A 27 -3.13 -5.02 -20.57
CA VAL A 27 -3.73 -3.77 -21.07
C VAL A 27 -3.17 -2.58 -20.30
N MET A 28 -3.03 -2.65 -18.97
CA MET A 28 -2.42 -1.57 -18.18
C MET A 28 -0.98 -1.25 -18.65
N TYR A 29 -0.16 -2.27 -18.90
CA TYR A 29 1.21 -2.08 -19.40
C TYR A 29 1.26 -1.45 -20.80
N LYS A 30 0.37 -1.88 -21.71
CA LYS A 30 0.27 -1.30 -23.07
C LYS A 30 -0.14 0.17 -23.05
N PHE A 31 -0.96 0.58 -22.09
CA PHE A 31 -1.44 1.95 -21.96
C PHE A 31 -0.70 2.77 -20.89
N ARG A 32 0.42 2.27 -20.35
CA ARG A 32 1.16 2.89 -19.23
C ARG A 32 1.48 4.37 -19.42
N PHE A 33 1.85 4.80 -20.63
CA PHE A 33 2.18 6.21 -20.89
C PHE A 33 0.95 7.11 -20.82
N VAL A 34 -0.19 6.64 -21.36
CA VAL A 34 -1.47 7.36 -21.28
C VAL A 34 -1.91 7.50 -19.83
N LEU A 35 -1.71 6.43 -19.08
CA LEU A 35 -2.03 6.31 -17.68
C LEU A 35 -1.19 7.27 -16.82
N ILE A 36 0.13 7.23 -16.95
CA ILE A 36 1.08 8.15 -16.28
C ILE A 36 0.74 9.61 -16.61
N ASP A 37 0.60 9.94 -17.90
CA ASP A 37 0.26 11.31 -18.33
C ASP A 37 -1.10 11.78 -17.78
N LEU A 38 -2.07 10.86 -17.66
CA LEU A 38 -3.38 11.17 -17.10
C LEU A 38 -3.26 11.50 -15.61
N HIS A 39 -2.47 10.72 -14.85
CA HIS A 39 -2.23 10.95 -13.43
C HIS A 39 -1.48 12.26 -13.19
N ASP A 40 -0.33 12.47 -13.84
CA ASP A 40 0.49 13.68 -13.67
C ASP A 40 -0.31 14.93 -13.99
N ARG A 41 -1.10 14.87 -15.07
CA ARG A 41 -1.95 16.00 -15.43
C ARG A 41 -3.06 16.22 -14.40
N LEU A 42 -3.60 15.15 -13.82
CA LEU A 42 -4.62 15.24 -12.78
C LEU A 42 -4.05 15.85 -11.50
N VAL A 43 -2.84 15.48 -11.08
CA VAL A 43 -2.12 16.09 -9.95
C VAL A 43 -1.91 17.59 -10.17
N GLN A 44 -1.41 17.98 -11.34
CA GLN A 44 -1.21 19.38 -11.70
C GLN A 44 -2.51 20.19 -11.64
N LEU A 45 -3.58 19.66 -12.23
CA LEU A 45 -4.88 20.32 -12.24
C LEU A 45 -5.55 20.34 -10.86
N HIS A 46 -5.32 19.30 -10.05
CA HIS A 46 -5.81 19.23 -8.68
C HIS A 46 -5.28 20.39 -7.85
N GLY A 47 -3.96 20.60 -7.85
CA GLY A 47 -3.34 21.71 -7.13
C GLY A 47 -3.87 23.07 -7.59
N ALA A 48 -3.99 23.28 -8.90
CA ALA A 48 -4.56 24.51 -9.47
C ALA A 48 -6.02 24.72 -9.05
N TYR A 49 -6.84 23.67 -9.06
CA TYR A 49 -8.25 23.74 -8.72
C TYR A 49 -8.48 24.00 -7.23
N ILE A 50 -7.75 23.30 -6.35
CA ILE A 50 -7.80 23.56 -4.90
C ILE A 50 -7.39 25.01 -4.58
N ASN A 51 -6.34 25.52 -5.22
CA ASN A 51 -5.91 26.91 -5.04
C ASN A 51 -6.98 27.90 -5.55
N SER A 52 -7.67 27.58 -6.66
CA SER A 52 -8.80 28.38 -7.15
C SER A 52 -9.96 28.38 -6.15
N LEU A 53 -10.31 27.23 -5.58
CA LEU A 53 -11.38 27.12 -4.57
C LEU A 53 -11.04 27.91 -3.29
N LYS A 54 -9.79 27.81 -2.82
CA LYS A 54 -9.30 28.57 -1.64
C LYS A 54 -9.26 30.09 -1.86
N SER A 55 -9.01 30.53 -3.09
CA SER A 55 -8.88 31.96 -3.41
C SER A 55 -10.21 32.65 -3.70
N HIS A 56 -11.25 31.91 -4.11
CA HIS A 56 -12.50 32.51 -4.57
C HIS A 56 -13.58 32.63 -3.48
N GLU A 57 -13.63 31.80 -2.43
CA GLU A 57 -14.67 31.93 -1.40
C GLU A 57 -14.22 31.35 -0.04
N SER A 58 -14.36 32.13 1.03
CA SER A 58 -14.19 31.69 2.43
C SER A 58 -15.36 30.85 2.95
N THR A 59 -16.24 30.36 2.08
CA THR A 59 -17.56 29.80 2.42
C THR A 59 -17.86 28.42 1.82
N ILE A 60 -17.10 27.92 0.83
CA ILE A 60 -17.36 26.58 0.27
C ILE A 60 -16.71 25.52 1.17
N SER A 61 -17.50 24.97 2.09
CA SER A 61 -17.07 23.84 2.94
C SER A 61 -17.10 22.49 2.22
N GLU A 62 -17.87 22.38 1.13
CA GLU A 62 -18.20 21.10 0.49
C GLU A 62 -18.53 21.26 -1.00
N LEU A 63 -18.01 20.36 -1.82
CA LEU A 63 -18.36 20.20 -3.23
C LEU A 63 -19.30 18.99 -3.39
N VAL A 64 -20.43 19.15 -4.08
CA VAL A 64 -21.36 18.03 -4.35
C VAL A 64 -21.35 17.71 -5.84
N VAL A 65 -21.15 16.45 -6.19
CA VAL A 65 -21.14 15.96 -7.58
C VAL A 65 -21.94 14.68 -7.76
N PHE A 66 -22.26 14.38 -9.02
CA PHE A 66 -23.33 13.47 -9.39
C PHE A 66 -22.82 12.44 -10.42
N HIS A 67 -22.90 11.14 -10.11
CA HIS A 67 -22.54 10.05 -11.04
C HIS A 67 -23.72 9.09 -11.31
N GLY A 68 -24.03 8.82 -12.57
CA GLY A 68 -25.09 7.88 -12.95
C GLY A 68 -24.55 6.51 -13.39
N GLN A 69 -25.09 5.42 -12.84
CA GLN A 69 -24.72 4.06 -13.22
C GLN A 69 -25.93 3.10 -13.21
N GLY A 70 -26.04 2.26 -14.23
CA GLY A 70 -26.96 1.12 -14.20
C GLY A 70 -26.42 -0.02 -13.34
N LEU A 71 -27.23 -0.53 -12.41
CA LEU A 71 -26.90 -1.70 -11.58
C LEU A 71 -27.89 -2.84 -11.82
N THR A 72 -27.44 -4.07 -11.55
CA THR A 72 -28.31 -5.24 -11.41
C THR A 72 -28.99 -5.25 -10.03
N LEU A 73 -30.11 -5.97 -9.91
CA LEU A 73 -30.82 -6.13 -8.63
C LEU A 73 -29.91 -6.68 -7.52
N THR A 74 -29.05 -7.64 -7.85
CA THR A 74 -28.12 -8.25 -6.90
C THR A 74 -27.07 -7.24 -6.42
N GLU A 75 -26.51 -6.43 -7.31
CA GLU A 75 -25.55 -5.38 -6.96
C GLU A 75 -26.19 -4.33 -6.04
N LEU A 76 -27.43 -3.93 -6.33
CA LEU A 76 -28.14 -3.00 -5.48
C LEU A 76 -28.48 -3.59 -4.11
N GLN A 77 -28.93 -4.84 -4.04
CA GLN A 77 -29.20 -5.52 -2.76
C GLN A 77 -27.92 -5.64 -1.92
N ASN A 78 -26.78 -5.93 -2.54
CA ASN A 78 -25.48 -5.96 -1.87
C ASN A 78 -25.06 -4.59 -1.34
N LEU A 79 -25.34 -3.50 -2.08
CA LEU A 79 -25.09 -2.13 -1.60
C LEU A 79 -25.99 -1.78 -0.42
N LYS A 80 -27.30 -2.09 -0.50
CA LYS A 80 -28.25 -1.90 0.60
C LYS A 80 -27.92 -2.74 1.84
N GLY A 81 -27.30 -3.92 1.67
CA GLY A 81 -26.82 -4.75 2.77
C GLY A 81 -25.54 -4.26 3.45
N ASN A 82 -24.74 -3.42 2.78
CA ASN A 82 -23.41 -2.97 3.21
C ASN A 82 -23.34 -1.46 3.51
N ILE A 83 -24.39 -0.86 4.06
CA ILE A 83 -24.53 0.59 4.31
C ILE A 83 -23.44 1.19 5.25
N LYS A 84 -22.56 0.37 5.85
CA LYS A 84 -21.38 0.83 6.64
C LYS A 84 -20.02 0.55 5.96
N GLY A 85 -20.02 0.19 4.68
CA GLY A 85 -18.80 -0.19 3.94
C GLY A 85 -18.10 1.00 3.27
N ARG A 86 -16.77 0.92 3.19
CA ARG A 86 -15.94 1.77 2.33
C ARG A 86 -15.92 1.18 0.91
N ILE A 87 -16.11 2.01 -0.10
CA ILE A 87 -16.02 1.65 -1.52
C ILE A 87 -14.76 2.31 -2.08
N SER A 88 -13.74 1.51 -2.40
CA SER A 88 -12.57 1.97 -3.14
C SER A 88 -12.82 1.79 -4.63
N MET A 89 -12.61 2.85 -5.42
CA MET A 89 -12.67 2.76 -6.87
C MET A 89 -11.34 2.26 -7.43
N ASN A 90 -11.37 1.11 -8.11
CA ASN A 90 -10.24 0.60 -8.91
C ASN A 90 -10.28 1.15 -10.34
N SER A 91 -10.82 2.35 -10.55
CA SER A 91 -10.84 3.04 -11.85
C SER A 91 -10.99 4.54 -11.65
N PHE A 92 -10.73 5.34 -12.68
CA PHE A 92 -11.12 6.75 -12.64
C PHE A 92 -12.65 6.88 -12.62
N LEU A 93 -13.14 7.94 -12.00
CA LEU A 93 -14.56 8.26 -11.95
C LEU A 93 -14.79 9.66 -12.50
N VAL A 94 -15.67 9.77 -13.50
CA VAL A 94 -16.20 11.05 -13.96
C VAL A 94 -17.56 11.27 -13.30
N ALA A 95 -17.69 12.37 -12.56
CA ALA A 95 -18.94 12.82 -11.96
C ALA A 95 -19.29 14.22 -12.47
N SER A 96 -20.56 14.51 -12.71
CA SER A 96 -21.02 15.83 -13.15
C SER A 96 -21.32 16.73 -11.95
N THR A 97 -21.12 18.03 -12.08
CA THR A 97 -21.65 19.01 -11.12
C THR A 97 -23.16 19.23 -11.29
N SER A 98 -23.77 18.68 -12.35
CA SER A 98 -25.20 18.77 -12.62
C SER A 98 -25.91 17.42 -12.42
N ARG A 99 -26.85 17.41 -11.48
CA ARG A 99 -27.74 16.26 -11.23
C ARG A 99 -28.49 15.81 -12.49
N GLU A 100 -29.01 16.76 -13.27
CA GLU A 100 -29.78 16.47 -14.49
C GLU A 100 -28.94 15.72 -15.55
N ILE A 101 -27.68 16.15 -15.72
CA ILE A 101 -26.76 15.54 -16.70
C ILE A 101 -26.41 14.11 -16.26
N ALA A 102 -26.21 13.89 -14.97
CA ALA A 102 -25.91 12.57 -14.44
C ALA A 102 -27.11 11.60 -14.58
N LEU A 103 -28.35 12.08 -14.39
CA LEU A 103 -29.57 11.28 -14.60
C LEU A 103 -29.68 10.77 -16.05
N LEU A 104 -29.35 11.60 -17.03
CA LEU A 104 -29.34 11.20 -18.44
C LEU A 104 -28.30 10.11 -18.75
N SER A 105 -27.21 10.06 -17.99
CA SER A 105 -26.13 9.07 -18.18
C SER A 105 -26.48 7.68 -17.64
N ALA A 106 -27.27 7.62 -16.57
CA ALA A 106 -27.67 6.36 -15.93
C ALA A 106 -28.67 5.53 -16.75
N GLY A 107 -29.52 6.18 -17.56
CA GLY A 107 -30.56 5.52 -18.37
C GLY A 107 -30.09 4.89 -19.69
N ASN A 108 -28.84 5.11 -20.11
CA ASN A 108 -28.34 4.72 -21.44
C ASN A 108 -27.49 3.42 -21.47
N GLY A 109 -27.74 2.50 -20.53
CA GLY A 109 -27.04 1.22 -20.46
C GLY A 109 -27.43 0.25 -21.59
N SER A 110 -26.91 0.47 -22.80
CA SER A 110 -27.07 -0.47 -23.91
C SER A 110 -26.26 -1.75 -23.68
N GLY A 111 -26.94 -2.86 -23.40
CA GLY A 111 -26.38 -4.21 -23.55
C GLY A 111 -26.24 -5.09 -22.29
N ARG A 112 -26.66 -4.63 -21.11
CA ARG A 112 -26.86 -5.50 -19.93
C ARG A 112 -28.35 -5.49 -19.57
N GLN A 113 -28.87 -6.57 -18.97
CA GLN A 113 -30.15 -6.51 -18.24
C GLN A 113 -29.97 -5.58 -17.03
N VAL A 114 -29.92 -4.27 -17.27
CA VAL A 114 -29.91 -3.22 -16.26
C VAL A 114 -31.35 -3.15 -15.76
N VAL A 115 -31.54 -3.47 -14.48
CA VAL A 115 -32.89 -3.56 -13.90
C VAL A 115 -33.29 -2.26 -13.24
N GLU A 116 -32.32 -1.51 -12.69
CA GLU A 116 -32.58 -0.27 -11.97
C GLU A 116 -31.50 0.77 -12.26
N SER A 117 -31.93 2.03 -12.43
CA SER A 117 -31.02 3.15 -12.64
C SER A 117 -30.64 3.74 -11.29
N VAL A 118 -29.35 3.73 -10.99
CA VAL A 118 -28.81 4.16 -9.71
C VAL A 118 -27.97 5.40 -9.91
N PHE A 119 -28.10 6.32 -8.97
CA PHE A 119 -27.47 7.61 -9.06
C PHE A 119 -26.72 7.89 -7.74
N PHE A 120 -25.46 8.30 -7.84
CA PHE A 120 -24.57 8.57 -6.72
C PHE A 120 -24.42 10.08 -6.50
N GLU A 121 -24.87 10.54 -5.34
CA GLU A 121 -24.63 11.90 -4.85
C GLU A 121 -23.36 11.88 -3.98
N ILE A 122 -22.31 12.54 -4.44
CA ILE A 122 -20.97 12.47 -3.86
C ILE A 122 -20.64 13.80 -3.19
N HIS A 123 -20.48 13.72 -1.88
CA HIS A 123 -20.11 14.80 -0.98
C HIS A 123 -18.59 14.85 -0.79
N CYS A 124 -17.98 15.98 -1.15
CA CYS A 124 -16.54 16.19 -1.18
C CYS A 124 -16.15 17.36 -0.24
N PRO A 125 -15.82 17.11 1.04
CA PRO A 125 -15.45 18.16 1.98
C PRO A 125 -14.12 18.82 1.59
N ILE A 126 -14.12 20.13 1.30
CA ILE A 126 -12.95 20.84 0.72
C ILE A 126 -11.86 21.10 1.78
N MET A 127 -12.24 21.13 3.07
CA MET A 127 -11.35 21.42 4.20
C MET A 127 -10.53 20.20 4.67
N ASN A 128 -10.82 18.99 4.18
CA ASN A 128 -10.05 17.79 4.48
C ASN A 128 -9.08 17.50 3.33
N TYR A 129 -7.81 17.30 3.67
CA TYR A 129 -6.72 17.07 2.72
C TYR A 129 -6.99 15.87 1.79
N PHE A 130 -7.63 16.05 0.64
CA PHE A 130 -7.78 14.96 -0.34
C PHE A 130 -6.41 14.32 -0.61
N THR A 131 -6.24 13.07 -0.18
CA THR A 131 -4.99 12.33 -0.40
C THR A 131 -4.87 11.85 -1.85
N LYS A 132 -5.97 11.91 -2.61
CA LYS A 132 -6.06 11.47 -4.01
C LYS A 132 -6.41 12.64 -4.93
N PRO A 133 -5.68 12.83 -6.05
CA PRO A 133 -5.94 13.91 -6.98
C PRO A 133 -7.34 13.82 -7.61
N PHE A 134 -7.97 14.97 -7.76
CA PHE A 134 -9.14 15.14 -8.59
C PHE A 134 -9.07 16.50 -9.30
N ALA A 135 -9.68 16.60 -10.47
CA ALA A 135 -9.67 17.85 -11.22
C ALA A 135 -11.04 18.19 -11.80
N HIS A 136 -11.31 19.49 -11.86
CA HIS A 136 -12.38 20.02 -12.67
C HIS A 136 -12.04 19.90 -14.15
N ILE A 137 -12.97 19.35 -14.92
CA ILE A 137 -12.86 19.18 -16.36
C ILE A 137 -14.12 19.73 -17.02
N GLN A 138 -13.94 20.34 -18.19
CA GLN A 138 -15.06 20.80 -19.01
C GLN A 138 -15.12 20.00 -20.30
N GLN A 139 -16.27 19.39 -20.55
CA GLN A 139 -16.53 18.67 -21.78
C GLN A 139 -17.60 19.40 -22.61
N TYR A 140 -17.44 19.36 -23.94
CA TYR A 140 -18.43 19.87 -24.87
C TYR A 140 -19.20 18.68 -25.46
N SER A 141 -20.51 18.64 -25.23
CA SER A 141 -21.38 17.59 -25.76
C SER A 141 -22.71 18.21 -26.23
N TYR A 142 -23.09 17.96 -27.49
CA TYR A 142 -24.39 18.34 -28.08
C TYR A 142 -24.92 19.71 -27.61
N SER A 143 -24.15 20.78 -27.81
CA SER A 143 -24.49 22.18 -27.48
C SER A 143 -24.55 22.60 -26.00
N LYS A 144 -24.12 21.74 -25.05
CA LYS A 144 -23.96 22.11 -23.63
C LYS A 144 -22.53 21.84 -23.13
N THR A 145 -22.00 22.75 -22.32
CA THR A 145 -20.83 22.50 -21.49
C THR A 145 -21.23 21.58 -20.33
N LYS A 146 -20.55 20.45 -20.20
CA LYS A 146 -20.64 19.59 -19.02
C LYS A 146 -19.50 19.96 -18.09
N ASP A 147 -19.85 20.54 -16.97
CA ASP A 147 -18.92 20.72 -15.85
C ASP A 147 -18.87 19.41 -15.06
N GLU A 148 -17.68 18.84 -14.96
CA GLU A 148 -17.43 17.52 -14.42
C GLU A 148 -16.19 17.52 -13.54
N ILE A 149 -16.12 16.56 -12.63
CA ILE A 149 -14.97 16.24 -11.80
C ILE A 149 -14.47 14.86 -12.20
N LEU A 150 -13.17 14.77 -12.49
CA LEU A 150 -12.46 13.52 -12.68
C LEU A 150 -11.75 13.17 -11.37
N PHE A 151 -12.15 12.08 -10.74
CA PHE A 151 -11.46 11.50 -9.58
C PHE A 151 -10.43 10.47 -10.02
N SER A 152 -9.28 10.46 -9.35
CA SER A 152 -8.25 9.45 -9.60
C SER A 152 -8.69 8.05 -9.18
N ILE A 153 -7.99 7.06 -9.71
CA ILE A 153 -8.00 5.68 -9.20
C ILE A 153 -7.60 5.70 -7.70
N GLY A 154 -8.17 4.78 -6.93
CA GLY A 154 -7.92 4.63 -5.49
C GLY A 154 -8.67 5.65 -4.63
N THR A 155 -9.55 6.48 -5.21
CA THR A 155 -10.44 7.35 -4.44
C THR A 155 -11.42 6.49 -3.65
N VAL A 156 -11.50 6.72 -2.34
CA VAL A 156 -12.36 5.96 -1.42
C VAL A 156 -13.58 6.78 -1.03
N PHE A 157 -14.74 6.15 -1.18
CA PHE A 157 -16.04 6.70 -0.87
C PHE A 157 -16.65 5.92 0.30
N HIS A 158 -17.16 6.62 1.30
CA HIS A 158 -17.99 6.01 2.34
C HIS A 158 -19.45 6.07 1.91
N LEU A 159 -20.14 4.94 1.96
CA LEU A 159 -21.58 4.88 1.72
C LEU A 159 -22.31 5.45 2.94
N ALA A 160 -23.00 6.59 2.80
CA ALA A 160 -23.73 7.21 3.88
C ALA A 160 -25.10 6.55 4.08
N PHE A 161 -25.94 6.57 3.04
CA PHE A 161 -27.23 5.88 3.01
C PHE A 161 -27.76 5.78 1.56
N VAL A 162 -28.81 4.97 1.39
CA VAL A 162 -29.50 4.78 0.11
C VAL A 162 -30.94 5.26 0.26
N GLU A 163 -31.34 6.22 -0.56
CA GLU A 163 -32.71 6.72 -0.65
C GLU A 163 -33.39 6.18 -1.92
N THR A 164 -34.69 5.91 -1.85
CA THR A 164 -35.49 5.51 -3.02
C THR A 164 -36.45 6.64 -3.36
N LEU A 165 -36.32 7.22 -4.55
CA LEU A 165 -37.23 8.27 -5.01
C LEU A 165 -38.49 7.61 -5.57
N THR A 166 -39.60 7.76 -4.83
CA THR A 166 -40.85 7.00 -5.01
C THR A 166 -41.52 7.20 -6.36
N ASP A 167 -41.21 8.27 -7.09
CA ASP A 167 -41.99 8.66 -8.25
C ASP A 167 -41.39 8.20 -9.59
N GLN A 168 -40.18 7.61 -9.60
CA GLN A 168 -39.47 7.31 -10.87
C GLN A 168 -38.56 6.05 -10.89
N LEU A 169 -38.62 5.14 -9.91
CA LEU A 169 -37.78 3.92 -9.84
C LEU A 169 -36.25 4.20 -9.72
N TRP A 170 -35.86 5.37 -9.20
CA TRP A 170 -34.44 5.70 -8.99
C TRP A 170 -34.00 5.46 -7.55
N HIS A 171 -32.77 4.97 -7.40
CA HIS A 171 -32.08 4.91 -6.13
C HIS A 171 -31.00 5.99 -6.08
N VAL A 172 -31.05 6.85 -5.04
CA VAL A 172 -30.00 7.82 -4.74
C VAL A 172 -29.09 7.22 -3.67
N ILE A 173 -27.80 7.17 -3.98
CA ILE A 173 -26.77 6.67 -3.08
C ILE A 173 -25.91 7.86 -2.65
N HIS A 174 -25.98 8.21 -1.37
CA HIS A 174 -25.16 9.28 -0.82
C HIS A 174 -23.78 8.73 -0.45
N LEU A 175 -22.73 9.32 -0.99
CA LEU A 175 -21.34 8.97 -0.77
C LEU A 175 -20.58 10.17 -0.19
N SER A 176 -19.65 9.93 0.73
CA SER A 176 -18.70 10.96 1.19
C SER A 176 -17.27 10.55 0.89
N VAL A 177 -16.46 11.45 0.33
CA VAL A 177 -15.03 11.18 0.08
C VAL A 177 -14.24 11.32 1.38
N PHE A 178 -13.41 10.32 1.69
CA PHE A 178 -12.52 10.34 2.85
C PHE A 178 -11.06 10.11 2.45
N THR A 179 -10.18 10.68 3.25
CA THR A 179 -8.75 10.39 3.26
C THR A 179 -8.54 9.04 3.94
N THR A 180 -7.92 8.09 3.24
CA THR A 180 -7.45 6.88 3.90
C THR A 180 -6.09 7.15 4.52
N GLU A 181 -6.02 7.19 5.85
CA GLU A 181 -4.83 6.66 6.52
C GLU A 181 -4.75 5.18 6.09
N LYS A 182 -3.70 4.82 5.34
CA LYS A 182 -3.49 3.43 4.91
C LYS A 182 -3.47 2.56 6.17
N GLU A 183 -4.27 1.48 6.20
CA GLU A 183 -4.19 0.48 7.27
C GLU A 183 -2.75 -0.08 7.32
N GLU A 184 -2.07 0.10 8.45
CA GLU A 184 -0.75 -0.49 8.68
C GLU A 184 -0.90 -1.99 8.94
N SER A 185 -0.23 -2.85 8.17
CA SER A 185 -0.21 -4.30 8.40
C SER A 185 1.22 -4.85 8.26
N SER A 186 1.67 -5.56 9.29
CA SER A 186 3.03 -6.12 9.35
C SER A 186 3.16 -7.46 8.61
N MET A 187 2.08 -8.25 8.60
CA MET A 187 1.99 -9.57 7.96
C MET A 187 0.95 -9.59 6.83
N LYS A 188 1.16 -10.49 5.86
CA LYS A 188 0.20 -10.80 4.79
C LYS A 188 -0.04 -12.29 4.64
N ASN A 189 -1.27 -12.66 4.28
CA ASN A 189 -1.61 -14.01 3.84
C ASN A 189 -1.33 -14.22 2.33
N LEU A 190 -0.67 -15.33 1.98
CA LEU A 190 -0.29 -15.57 0.58
C LEU A 190 -1.46 -15.91 -0.36
N LYS A 191 -2.56 -16.49 0.11
CA LYS A 191 -3.69 -16.87 -0.75
C LYS A 191 -4.62 -15.71 -1.08
N THR A 192 -4.90 -14.83 -0.12
CA THR A 192 -5.89 -13.75 -0.28
C THR A 192 -5.28 -12.43 -0.77
N GLU A 193 -3.98 -12.22 -0.58
CA GLU A 193 -3.30 -10.95 -0.91
C GLU A 193 -2.15 -11.12 -1.92
N ASN A 194 -2.16 -12.20 -2.70
CA ASN A 194 -1.04 -12.55 -3.57
C ASN A 194 -0.61 -11.39 -4.50
N PRO A 195 -1.51 -10.72 -5.24
CA PRO A 195 -1.10 -9.64 -6.15
C PRO A 195 -0.41 -8.47 -5.44
N SER A 196 -0.92 -8.02 -4.28
CA SER A 196 -0.30 -6.88 -3.56
C SER A 196 1.05 -7.24 -2.93
N ARG A 197 1.26 -8.50 -2.58
CA ARG A 197 2.58 -8.98 -2.16
C ARG A 197 3.56 -9.04 -3.33
N MET A 198 3.11 -9.59 -4.45
CA MET A 198 3.90 -9.70 -5.67
C MET A 198 4.41 -8.32 -6.11
N TRP A 199 3.52 -7.32 -6.16
CA TRP A 199 3.88 -5.94 -6.48
C TRP A 199 4.89 -5.36 -5.48
N PHE A 200 4.69 -5.58 -4.19
CA PHE A 200 5.61 -5.07 -3.16
C PHE A 200 7.00 -5.71 -3.26
N ASN A 201 7.09 -7.02 -3.49
CA ASN A 201 8.37 -7.70 -3.66
C ASN A 201 9.10 -7.21 -4.92
N LEU A 202 8.39 -7.10 -6.05
CA LEU A 202 8.95 -6.55 -7.29
C LEU A 202 9.47 -5.12 -7.09
N LEU A 203 8.75 -4.29 -6.33
CA LEU A 203 9.18 -2.93 -6.00
C LEU A 203 10.53 -2.95 -5.26
N ILE A 204 10.64 -3.78 -4.22
CA ILE A 204 11.87 -3.92 -3.45
C ILE A 204 13.01 -4.38 -4.35
N GLU A 205 12.81 -5.37 -5.22
CA GLU A 205 13.83 -5.85 -6.17
C GLU A 205 14.27 -4.77 -7.18
N ILE A 206 13.37 -3.88 -7.62
CA ILE A 206 13.73 -2.74 -8.48
C ILE A 206 14.55 -1.72 -7.71
N LEU A 207 14.09 -1.34 -6.51
CA LEU A 207 14.81 -0.37 -5.67
C LEU A 207 16.22 -0.87 -5.33
N LEU A 208 16.40 -2.17 -5.12
CA LEU A 208 17.70 -2.79 -4.86
C LEU A 208 18.66 -2.76 -6.06
N ARG A 209 18.15 -2.64 -7.30
CA ARG A 209 18.96 -2.55 -8.53
C ARG A 209 19.29 -1.11 -8.94
N MET A 210 18.64 -0.12 -8.32
CA MET A 210 18.89 1.28 -8.61
C MET A 210 20.32 1.72 -8.23
N PRO A 211 20.90 2.69 -8.94
CA PRO A 211 22.23 3.20 -8.62
C PRO A 211 22.22 3.93 -7.27
N GLN A 212 23.19 3.61 -6.41
CA GLN A 212 23.49 4.40 -5.22
C GLN A 212 24.31 5.63 -5.61
N THR A 213 23.63 6.77 -5.73
CA THR A 213 24.26 8.07 -6.00
C THR A 213 24.26 8.95 -4.76
N GLU A 214 25.18 9.92 -4.71
CA GLU A 214 25.15 10.97 -3.68
C GLU A 214 23.85 11.79 -3.75
N ASP A 215 23.24 11.94 -4.93
CA ASP A 215 21.94 12.59 -5.08
C ASP A 215 20.85 11.83 -4.32
N ALA A 216 20.78 10.50 -4.47
CA ALA A 216 19.82 9.66 -3.73
C ALA A 216 20.02 9.77 -2.21
N ARG A 217 21.28 9.87 -1.76
CA ARG A 217 21.62 10.10 -0.35
C ARG A 217 21.14 11.47 0.14
N ASN A 218 21.40 12.52 -0.63
CA ASN A 218 21.02 13.89 -0.29
C ASN A 218 19.50 14.08 -0.29
N GLU A 219 18.79 13.49 -1.26
CA GLU A 219 17.33 13.43 -1.29
C GLU A 219 16.77 12.77 -0.03
N MET A 220 17.28 11.58 0.33
CA MET A 220 16.87 10.87 1.54
C MET A 220 17.02 11.74 2.80
N ILE A 221 18.18 12.39 2.94
CA ILE A 221 18.48 13.24 4.10
C ILE A 221 17.56 14.47 4.14
N ALA A 222 17.34 15.12 2.99
CA ALA A 222 16.47 16.28 2.89
C ALA A 222 15.03 15.93 3.29
N GLU A 223 14.49 14.83 2.77
CA GLU A 223 13.16 14.33 3.09
C GLU A 223 13.03 13.96 4.58
N CYS A 224 14.04 13.33 5.17
CA CYS A 224 14.05 13.03 6.60
C CYS A 224 14.09 14.32 7.45
N LYS A 225 14.88 15.32 7.07
CA LYS A 225 14.93 16.62 7.76
C LYS A 225 13.59 17.36 7.69
N LEU A 226 12.91 17.30 6.54
CA LEU A 226 11.57 17.86 6.38
C LEU A 226 10.55 17.14 7.28
N PHE A 227 10.56 15.81 7.30
CA PHE A 227 9.64 15.03 8.12
C PHE A 227 9.85 15.27 9.63
N TYR A 228 11.09 15.46 10.08
CA TYR A 228 11.46 15.68 11.48
C TYR A 228 11.77 17.15 11.81
N ALA A 229 11.27 18.12 11.02
CA ALA A 229 11.60 19.54 11.17
C ALA A 229 11.35 20.08 12.60
N ASP A 230 10.30 19.58 13.26
CA ASP A 230 9.92 19.97 14.63
C ASP A 230 10.49 19.04 15.71
N ASN A 231 11.42 18.14 15.38
CA ASN A 231 12.04 17.19 16.31
C ASN A 231 13.57 17.36 16.38
N PRO A 232 14.08 18.24 17.28
CA PRO A 232 15.51 18.52 17.40
C PRO A 232 16.37 17.28 17.72
N VAL A 233 15.82 16.31 18.45
CA VAL A 233 16.53 15.07 18.81
C VAL A 233 16.81 14.25 17.56
N GLU A 234 15.80 14.10 16.69
CA GLU A 234 15.96 13.36 15.44
C GLU A 234 16.77 14.12 14.41
N LEU A 235 16.63 15.45 14.32
CA LEU A 235 17.49 16.26 13.46
C LEU A 235 18.97 16.07 13.78
N LYS A 236 19.34 16.02 15.07
CA LYS A 236 20.72 15.74 15.48
C LYS A 236 21.19 14.34 15.05
N LYS A 237 20.34 13.32 15.13
CA LYS A 237 20.65 11.97 14.65
C LYS A 237 20.78 11.92 13.12
N ILE A 238 20.00 12.72 12.40
CA ILE A 238 20.12 12.86 10.94
C ILE A 238 21.44 13.55 10.56
N ASP A 239 21.85 14.60 11.28
CA ASP A 239 23.14 15.25 11.06
C ASP A 239 24.34 14.32 11.35
N ASP A 240 24.22 13.50 12.39
CA ASP A 240 25.19 12.46 12.73
C ASP A 240 25.28 11.39 11.63
N PHE A 241 24.14 10.91 11.13
CA PHE A 241 24.08 10.02 9.98
C PHE A 241 24.73 10.66 8.74
N GLN A 242 24.41 11.92 8.44
CA GLN A 242 24.96 12.64 7.30
C GLN A 242 26.50 12.77 7.37
N THR A 243 27.08 12.80 8.57
CA THR A 243 28.53 12.98 8.75
C THR A 243 29.28 11.66 8.86
N ASN A 244 28.71 10.69 9.60
CA ASN A 244 29.44 9.52 10.09
C ASN A 244 28.94 8.19 9.51
N TYR A 245 27.90 8.20 8.68
CA TYR A 245 27.38 6.98 8.06
C TYR A 245 28.39 6.35 7.08
N THR A 246 28.50 5.01 7.17
CA THR A 246 29.19 4.19 6.18
C THR A 246 28.31 2.97 5.82
N PRO A 247 28.38 2.45 4.59
CA PRO A 247 27.63 1.25 4.19
C PRO A 247 27.83 0.04 5.10
N THR A 248 29.03 -0.10 5.68
CA THR A 248 29.37 -1.19 6.62
C THR A 248 28.68 -1.09 7.98
N ASN A 249 28.00 0.03 8.27
CA ASN A 249 27.29 0.27 9.52
C ASN A 249 25.76 0.35 9.32
N ALA A 250 25.22 -0.05 8.16
CA ALA A 250 23.79 0.06 7.86
C ALA A 250 22.90 -0.65 8.89
N ILE A 251 23.25 -1.88 9.29
CA ILE A 251 22.51 -2.64 10.31
C ILE A 251 22.58 -1.96 11.68
N LYS A 252 23.71 -1.35 12.04
CA LYS A 252 23.86 -0.56 13.28
C LYS A 252 22.88 0.62 13.29
N TRP A 253 22.76 1.32 12.17
CA TRP A 253 21.81 2.42 12.01
C TRP A 253 20.36 1.96 11.95
N TYR A 254 20.10 0.78 11.38
CA TYR A 254 18.77 0.18 11.36
C TYR A 254 18.31 -0.24 12.75
N THR A 255 19.20 -0.78 13.58
CA THR A 255 18.87 -1.23 14.95
C THR A 255 18.90 -0.09 15.97
N TYR A 256 19.46 1.07 15.61
CA TYR A 256 19.41 2.26 16.44
C TYR A 256 18.01 2.89 16.41
N ASP A 257 17.47 3.19 17.60
CA ASP A 257 16.18 3.88 17.74
C ASP A 257 16.28 5.33 17.23
N CYS A 258 16.12 5.48 15.92
CA CYS A 258 16.27 6.72 15.18
C CYS A 258 15.30 6.77 13.99
N PHE A 259 15.34 7.90 13.28
CA PHE A 259 14.53 8.15 12.09
C PHE A 259 14.57 7.01 11.07
N LEU A 260 15.71 6.35 10.84
CA LEU A 260 15.82 5.27 9.85
C LEU A 260 14.96 4.08 10.22
N PHE A 261 15.15 3.51 11.42
CA PHE A 261 14.35 2.39 11.88
C PHE A 261 12.84 2.66 11.75
N ARG A 262 12.39 3.85 12.18
CA ARG A 262 10.96 4.20 12.20
C ARG A 262 10.41 4.49 10.82
N GLN A 263 11.06 5.34 10.02
CA GLN A 263 10.60 5.69 8.68
C GLN A 263 10.59 4.47 7.77
N PHE A 264 11.63 3.64 7.86
CA PHE A 264 11.77 2.46 7.02
C PHE A 264 10.69 1.42 7.33
N ASN A 265 10.53 1.05 8.60
CA ASN A 265 9.49 0.10 8.99
C ASN A 265 8.08 0.63 8.71
N LYS A 266 7.84 1.94 8.88
CA LYS A 266 6.56 2.57 8.51
C LYS A 266 6.31 2.51 7.01
N ALA A 267 7.30 2.86 6.18
CA ALA A 267 7.20 2.83 4.73
C ALA A 267 6.91 1.41 4.22
N CYS A 268 7.56 0.40 4.80
CA CYS A 268 7.28 -1.01 4.54
C CYS A 268 5.86 -1.44 4.94
N ARG A 269 5.40 -1.12 6.17
CA ARG A 269 4.05 -1.50 6.66
C ARG A 269 2.92 -0.86 5.85
N THR A 270 3.13 0.38 5.42
CA THR A 270 2.16 1.15 4.61
C THR A 270 2.34 0.95 3.10
N LYS A 271 3.39 0.25 2.67
CA LYS A 271 3.81 0.14 1.26
C LYS A 271 3.83 1.51 0.60
N ASN A 272 4.47 2.47 1.26
CA ASN A 272 4.59 3.81 0.74
C ASN A 272 5.75 3.82 -0.26
N ILE A 273 5.42 3.76 -1.55
CA ILE A 273 6.40 3.71 -2.64
C ILE A 273 7.30 4.94 -2.63
N ASP A 274 6.75 6.14 -2.45
CA ASP A 274 7.52 7.39 -2.42
C ASP A 274 8.52 7.39 -1.25
N ALA A 275 8.07 6.95 -0.07
CA ALA A 275 8.94 6.84 1.09
C ALA A 275 10.03 5.77 0.90
N LEU A 276 9.70 4.61 0.32
CA LEU A 276 10.67 3.55 0.02
C LEU A 276 11.67 3.98 -1.05
N TYR A 277 11.22 4.73 -2.06
CA TYR A 277 12.08 5.33 -3.07
C TYR A 277 13.04 6.34 -2.46
N ASN A 278 12.57 7.23 -1.58
CA ASN A 278 13.44 8.17 -0.87
C ASN A 278 14.44 7.45 0.04
N LEU A 279 14.06 6.31 0.63
CA LEU A 279 14.93 5.48 1.48
C LEU A 279 15.79 4.47 0.69
N ARG A 280 15.73 4.47 -0.66
CA ARG A 280 16.39 3.47 -1.52
C ARG A 280 17.91 3.39 -1.29
N PHE A 281 18.54 4.55 -1.05
CA PHE A 281 19.97 4.63 -0.76
C PHE A 281 20.37 3.74 0.42
N PHE A 282 19.61 3.83 1.52
CA PHE A 282 19.84 3.04 2.73
C PHE A 282 19.35 1.59 2.61
N LEU A 283 18.24 1.35 1.90
CA LEU A 283 17.72 -0.01 1.63
C LEU A 283 18.80 -0.89 0.99
N ILE A 284 19.52 -0.37 0.00
CA ILE A 284 20.56 -1.11 -0.73
C ILE A 284 21.70 -1.51 0.23
N ASP A 285 22.22 -0.58 1.02
CA ASP A 285 23.30 -0.87 1.97
C ASP A 285 22.87 -1.86 3.06
N LEU A 286 21.66 -1.70 3.60
CA LEU A 286 21.11 -2.60 4.61
C LEU A 286 20.98 -4.03 4.07
N GLN A 287 20.44 -4.17 2.86
CA GLN A 287 20.30 -5.47 2.20
C GLN A 287 21.67 -6.09 1.88
N ASN A 288 22.61 -5.32 1.35
CA ASN A 288 23.95 -5.79 1.02
C ASN A 288 24.71 -6.25 2.27
N GLN A 289 24.66 -5.47 3.36
CA GLN A 289 25.29 -5.86 4.61
C GLN A 289 24.68 -7.15 5.17
N LEU A 290 23.35 -7.28 5.15
CA LEU A 290 22.66 -8.47 5.62
C LEU A 290 23.01 -9.71 4.78
N GLN A 291 23.05 -9.56 3.45
CA GLN A 291 23.44 -10.62 2.52
C GLN A 291 24.86 -11.10 2.78
N ASN A 292 25.82 -10.17 2.92
CA ASN A 292 27.21 -10.49 3.21
C ASN A 292 27.36 -11.26 4.55
N LEU A 293 26.61 -10.84 5.57
CA LEU A 293 26.60 -11.55 6.85
C LEU A 293 25.99 -12.95 6.71
N PHE A 294 24.86 -13.09 6.02
CA PHE A 294 24.24 -14.39 5.78
C PHE A 294 25.21 -15.36 5.10
N GLU A 295 25.86 -14.93 4.01
CA GLU A 295 26.82 -15.76 3.27
C GLU A 295 28.03 -16.15 4.13
N SER A 296 28.58 -15.21 4.91
CA SER A 296 29.71 -15.48 5.79
C SER A 296 29.37 -16.45 6.93
N GLN A 297 28.12 -16.45 7.39
CA GLN A 297 27.67 -17.26 8.53
C GLN A 297 27.09 -18.60 8.10
N LEU A 298 26.69 -18.76 6.82
CA LEU A 298 25.93 -19.91 6.32
C LEU A 298 26.57 -21.27 6.68
N ASN A 299 27.89 -21.38 6.53
CA ASN A 299 28.62 -22.63 6.82
C ASN A 299 28.80 -22.91 8.32
N HIS A 300 28.58 -21.92 9.17
CA HIS A 300 28.76 -21.99 10.62
C HIS A 300 27.42 -22.06 11.38
N MET A 301 26.30 -21.80 10.72
CA MET A 301 24.97 -21.90 11.33
C MET A 301 24.56 -23.35 11.55
N SER A 302 23.90 -23.61 12.68
CA SER A 302 23.20 -24.88 12.90
C SER A 302 22.15 -25.09 11.82
N SER A 303 22.02 -26.32 11.33
CA SER A 303 21.07 -26.62 10.24
C SER A 303 19.63 -26.26 10.58
N ASN A 304 19.26 -26.39 11.87
CA ASN A 304 17.98 -25.98 12.39
C ASN A 304 18.17 -25.21 13.69
N PHE A 305 17.37 -24.18 13.91
CA PHE A 305 17.30 -23.44 15.17
C PHE A 305 15.94 -22.75 15.32
N THR A 306 15.65 -22.25 16.52
CA THR A 306 14.42 -21.52 16.82
C THR A 306 14.74 -20.09 17.23
N VAL A 307 13.94 -19.15 16.75
CA VAL A 307 13.97 -17.75 17.17
C VAL A 307 12.58 -17.29 17.57
N TYR A 308 12.53 -16.19 18.31
CA TYR A 308 11.32 -15.66 18.90
C TYR A 308 11.14 -14.18 18.57
N ARG A 309 9.89 -13.73 18.49
CA ARG A 309 9.55 -12.32 18.36
C ARG A 309 8.33 -12.00 19.20
N GLY A 310 8.45 -11.01 20.07
CA GLY A 310 7.31 -10.42 20.77
C GLY A 310 6.76 -9.22 20.03
N GLN A 311 5.44 -9.10 19.97
CA GLN A 311 4.80 -7.85 19.59
C GLN A 311 3.36 -7.79 20.06
N LEU A 312 2.88 -6.56 20.17
CA LEU A 312 1.48 -6.22 20.33
C LEU A 312 0.83 -6.12 18.95
N ILE A 313 -0.33 -6.76 18.74
CA ILE A 313 -1.09 -6.68 17.48
C ILE A 313 -2.57 -6.36 17.72
N ALA A 314 -3.26 -5.88 16.70
CA ALA A 314 -4.69 -5.67 16.76
C ALA A 314 -5.45 -7.03 16.81
N PRO A 315 -6.59 -7.12 17.51
CA PRO A 315 -7.42 -8.33 17.50
C PRO A 315 -7.82 -8.79 16.10
N SER A 316 -8.05 -7.86 15.17
CA SER A 316 -8.34 -8.17 13.76
C SER A 316 -7.16 -8.86 13.07
N GLU A 317 -5.91 -8.48 13.36
CA GLU A 317 -4.70 -9.12 12.83
C GLU A 317 -4.54 -10.53 13.42
N LEU A 318 -4.81 -10.70 14.72
CA LEU A 318 -4.83 -12.02 15.35
C LEU A 318 -5.88 -12.95 14.73
N GLN A 319 -7.09 -12.45 14.46
CA GLN A 319 -8.12 -13.25 13.80
C GLN A 319 -7.70 -13.67 12.38
N LYS A 320 -6.99 -12.80 11.65
CA LYS A 320 -6.38 -13.17 10.36
C LYS A 320 -5.37 -14.30 10.55
N LEU A 321 -4.52 -14.28 11.58
CA LEU A 321 -3.57 -15.38 11.85
C LEU A 321 -4.31 -16.70 12.15
N LYS A 322 -5.33 -16.66 13.00
CA LYS A 322 -6.15 -17.82 13.35
C LYS A 322 -6.84 -18.44 12.12
N GLY A 323 -7.45 -17.60 11.28
CA GLY A 323 -8.11 -18.05 10.05
C GLY A 323 -7.16 -18.60 8.98
N ASN A 324 -5.86 -18.35 9.12
CA ASN A 324 -4.83 -18.70 8.14
C ASN A 324 -3.84 -19.77 8.64
N VAL A 325 -4.18 -20.50 9.70
CA VAL A 325 -3.40 -21.68 10.11
C VAL A 325 -3.27 -22.67 8.95
N GLY A 326 -2.07 -23.22 8.78
CA GLY A 326 -1.67 -24.06 7.66
C GLY A 326 -1.32 -23.31 6.37
N GLN A 327 -1.55 -21.99 6.32
CA GLN A 327 -1.22 -21.16 5.16
C GLN A 327 0.15 -20.49 5.31
N LEU A 328 0.66 -19.99 4.18
CA LEU A 328 1.87 -19.21 4.13
C LEU A 328 1.58 -17.73 4.41
N VAL A 329 2.54 -17.07 5.03
CA VAL A 329 2.60 -15.63 5.29
C VAL A 329 3.97 -15.06 4.96
N SER A 330 4.01 -13.76 4.68
CA SER A 330 5.25 -13.02 4.49
C SER A 330 5.27 -11.74 5.34
N MET A 331 6.45 -11.35 5.80
CA MET A 331 6.67 -10.08 6.48
C MET A 331 7.01 -8.99 5.47
N ASN A 332 6.36 -7.82 5.58
CA ASN A 332 6.64 -6.69 4.67
C ASN A 332 7.83 -5.83 5.13
N THR A 333 8.38 -6.09 6.32
CA THR A 333 9.53 -5.40 6.91
C THR A 333 10.71 -6.37 7.04
N TYR A 334 11.90 -5.85 7.36
CA TYR A 334 12.90 -6.68 8.01
C TYR A 334 12.34 -7.19 9.33
N LEU A 335 12.50 -8.49 9.59
CA LEU A 335 11.95 -9.14 10.77
C LEU A 335 13.05 -9.30 11.80
N SER A 336 13.05 -8.43 12.80
CA SER A 336 13.91 -8.58 13.98
C SER A 336 13.34 -9.67 14.90
N THR A 337 14.21 -10.58 15.32
CA THR A 337 13.91 -11.72 16.20
C THR A 337 15.06 -11.96 17.16
N THR A 338 14.82 -12.65 18.26
CA THR A 338 15.83 -12.99 19.28
C THR A 338 15.89 -14.51 19.47
N LYS A 339 17.05 -15.04 19.86
CA LYS A 339 17.17 -16.44 20.31
C LYS A 339 16.52 -16.68 21.68
N SER A 340 16.18 -15.63 22.43
CA SER A 340 15.63 -15.73 23.79
C SER A 340 14.11 -15.55 23.79
N CYS A 341 13.39 -16.62 24.17
CA CYS A 341 11.94 -16.55 24.36
C CYS A 341 11.54 -15.56 25.48
N ALA A 342 12.40 -15.39 26.50
CA ALA A 342 12.16 -14.42 27.57
C ALA A 342 12.17 -12.98 27.04
N VAL A 343 13.19 -12.62 26.25
CA VAL A 343 13.28 -11.29 25.61
C VAL A 343 12.08 -11.05 24.71
N ALA A 344 11.68 -12.03 23.89
CA ALA A 344 10.47 -11.93 23.09
C ALA A 344 9.20 -11.77 23.95
N SER A 345 9.11 -12.44 25.09
CA SER A 345 7.96 -12.30 25.99
C SER A 345 7.88 -10.89 26.59
N ASP A 346 9.03 -10.29 26.93
CA ASP A 346 9.10 -8.90 27.42
C ASP A 346 8.57 -7.91 26.36
N TYR A 347 8.92 -8.11 25.09
CA TYR A 347 8.39 -7.30 23.97
C TYR A 347 6.90 -7.53 23.68
N ALA A 348 6.38 -8.74 23.92
CA ALA A 348 4.96 -9.05 23.73
C ALA A 348 4.07 -8.44 24.82
N GLY A 349 4.63 -8.19 26.01
CA GLY A 349 3.86 -7.76 27.17
C GLY A 349 3.05 -8.91 27.79
N ASN A 350 2.25 -8.59 28.80
CA ASN A 350 1.59 -9.57 29.67
C ASN A 350 0.07 -9.71 29.42
N GLY A 351 -0.46 -9.20 28.29
CA GLY A 351 -1.89 -9.27 27.97
C GLY A 351 -2.81 -8.42 28.86
N SER A 352 -2.27 -7.69 29.84
CA SER A 352 -3.08 -6.91 30.78
C SER A 352 -3.31 -5.47 30.29
N GLY A 353 -4.58 -5.11 30.05
CA GLY A 353 -5.01 -3.71 30.15
C GLY A 353 -5.56 -3.00 28.91
N HIS A 354 -5.66 -3.62 27.73
CA HIS A 354 -6.25 -2.94 26.56
C HIS A 354 -7.18 -3.83 25.72
N PRO A 355 -8.48 -3.51 25.60
CA PRO A 355 -9.44 -4.31 24.83
C PRO A 355 -9.22 -4.30 23.31
N PHE A 356 -8.21 -3.57 22.83
CA PHE A 356 -7.93 -3.35 21.41
C PHE A 356 -6.56 -3.88 20.99
N ILE A 357 -5.84 -4.60 21.87
CA ILE A 357 -4.48 -5.07 21.61
C ILE A 357 -4.31 -6.46 22.22
N GLU A 358 -3.68 -7.36 21.46
CA GLU A 358 -3.34 -8.73 21.84
C GLU A 358 -1.83 -8.87 21.99
N SER A 359 -1.37 -9.53 23.06
CA SER A 359 0.04 -9.84 23.26
C SER A 359 0.40 -11.12 22.53
N VAL A 360 1.39 -11.08 21.63
CA VAL A 360 1.73 -12.22 20.78
C VAL A 360 3.23 -12.51 20.79
N VAL A 361 3.57 -13.76 21.06
CA VAL A 361 4.92 -14.32 20.91
C VAL A 361 4.92 -15.24 19.69
N PHE A 362 5.73 -14.89 18.69
CA PHE A 362 6.01 -15.75 17.55
C PHE A 362 7.18 -16.67 17.92
N GLU A 363 6.98 -17.98 17.76
CA GLU A 363 8.02 -18.99 17.77
C GLU A 363 8.28 -19.42 16.33
N ILE A 364 9.49 -19.20 15.83
CA ILE A 364 9.85 -19.41 14.42
C ILE A 364 10.91 -20.50 14.33
N GLU A 365 10.54 -21.63 13.76
CA GLU A 365 11.47 -22.71 13.44
C GLU A 365 12.15 -22.43 12.10
N VAL A 366 13.48 -22.36 12.12
CA VAL A 366 14.31 -22.06 10.97
C VAL A 366 15.06 -23.32 10.55
N ASP A 367 14.82 -23.77 9.33
CA ASP A 367 15.68 -24.74 8.63
C ASP A 367 16.50 -23.96 7.60
N VAL A 368 17.81 -23.86 7.84
CA VAL A 368 18.73 -23.06 7.01
C VAL A 368 18.71 -23.52 5.56
N LYS A 369 18.43 -24.80 5.28
CA LYS A 369 18.36 -25.34 3.92
C LYS A 369 17.13 -24.89 3.14
N LYS A 370 16.13 -24.35 3.83
CA LYS A 370 14.91 -23.76 3.25
C LYS A 370 15.04 -22.25 3.02
N ALA A 371 16.14 -21.64 3.43
CA ALA A 371 16.38 -20.22 3.23
C ALA A 371 16.49 -19.87 1.75
N ILE A 372 15.62 -18.97 1.30
CA ILE A 372 15.69 -18.34 -0.02
C ILE A 372 16.20 -16.91 0.12
N LYS A 373 15.67 -16.19 1.11
CA LYS A 373 16.01 -14.81 1.44
C LYS A 373 17.03 -14.78 2.60
N PRO A 374 17.96 -13.80 2.62
CA PRO A 374 19.00 -13.75 3.62
C PRO A 374 18.45 -13.43 5.01
N PHE A 375 19.11 -14.01 6.00
CA PHE A 375 18.98 -13.63 7.41
C PHE A 375 20.34 -13.78 8.07
N ALA A 376 20.61 -13.08 9.15
CA ALA A 376 21.89 -13.23 9.84
C ALA A 376 21.76 -13.01 11.33
N ASN A 377 22.69 -13.60 12.09
CA ASN A 377 22.97 -13.11 13.43
C ASN A 377 23.66 -11.75 13.31
N ILE A 378 23.03 -10.72 13.87
CA ILE A 378 23.51 -9.35 13.81
C ILE A 378 24.02 -8.83 15.14
N GLU A 379 24.09 -9.67 16.17
CA GLU A 379 24.57 -9.36 17.52
C GLU A 379 25.90 -8.56 17.53
N GLN A 380 26.84 -8.88 16.63
CA GLN A 380 28.15 -8.21 16.58
C GLN A 380 28.15 -6.84 15.88
N VAL A 381 27.09 -6.52 15.13
CA VAL A 381 26.99 -5.28 14.34
C VAL A 381 25.77 -4.42 14.72
N SER A 382 24.86 -4.96 15.53
CA SER A 382 23.70 -4.28 16.09
C SER A 382 24.14 -3.28 17.15
N ILE A 383 23.33 -2.25 17.37
CA ILE A 383 23.49 -1.37 18.53
C ILE A 383 23.16 -2.11 19.83
N MET A 384 22.32 -3.15 19.76
CA MET A 384 21.89 -3.99 20.89
C MET A 384 22.61 -5.33 20.81
N THR A 385 23.77 -5.41 21.45
CA THR A 385 24.70 -6.55 21.32
C THR A 385 24.32 -7.76 22.16
N ASP A 386 23.33 -7.66 23.05
CA ASP A 386 23.09 -8.69 24.08
C ASP A 386 21.80 -9.50 23.83
N GLU A 387 21.05 -9.20 22.77
CA GLU A 387 19.75 -9.83 22.48
C GLU A 387 19.85 -11.12 21.65
N GLY A 388 21.05 -11.45 21.13
CA GLY A 388 21.23 -12.57 20.19
C GLY A 388 20.34 -12.44 18.96
N GLU A 389 20.25 -11.22 18.42
CA GLU A 389 19.30 -10.83 17.38
C GLU A 389 19.58 -11.54 16.04
N ILE A 390 18.56 -12.21 15.49
CA ILE A 390 18.54 -12.69 14.11
C ILE A 390 17.61 -11.80 13.30
N LEU A 391 18.17 -11.16 12.27
CA LEU A 391 17.41 -10.28 11.36
C LEU A 391 17.11 -11.00 10.05
N PHE A 392 15.84 -11.12 9.67
CA PHE A 392 15.44 -11.65 8.35
C PHE A 392 15.14 -10.53 7.38
N SER A 393 15.46 -10.72 6.10
CA SER A 393 15.15 -9.73 5.08
C SER A 393 13.67 -9.64 4.76
N ILE A 394 13.29 -8.53 4.13
CA ILE A 394 11.96 -8.32 3.56
C ILE A 394 11.59 -9.47 2.63
N GLY A 395 10.31 -9.87 2.67
CA GLY A 395 9.77 -10.89 1.78
C GLY A 395 10.07 -12.32 2.22
N THR A 396 10.70 -12.54 3.38
CA THR A 396 10.85 -13.88 3.95
C THR A 396 9.48 -14.51 4.20
N ILE A 397 9.34 -15.78 3.83
CA ILE A 397 8.08 -16.53 3.84
C ILE A 397 8.08 -17.57 4.96
N PHE A 398 7.00 -17.59 5.72
CA PHE A 398 6.77 -18.52 6.82
C PHE A 398 5.44 -19.24 6.64
N LYS A 399 5.32 -20.46 7.16
CA LYS A 399 4.04 -21.15 7.28
C LYS A 399 3.51 -21.01 8.70
N ILE A 400 2.24 -20.65 8.85
CA ILE A 400 1.58 -20.65 10.16
C ILE A 400 1.24 -22.10 10.52
N GLU A 401 1.89 -22.65 11.54
CA GLU A 401 1.62 -24.01 12.02
C GLU A 401 0.50 -24.03 13.06
N SER A 402 0.48 -23.07 13.98
CA SER A 402 -0.59 -22.96 14.97
C SER A 402 -0.66 -21.57 15.60
N VAL A 403 -1.85 -21.23 16.10
CA VAL A 403 -2.09 -20.06 16.94
C VAL A 403 -2.78 -20.56 18.20
N LYS A 404 -2.19 -20.36 19.37
CA LYS A 404 -2.69 -20.89 20.65
C LYS A 404 -2.69 -19.80 21.70
N GLU A 405 -3.75 -19.73 22.48
CA GLU A 405 -3.78 -18.94 23.71
C GLU A 405 -3.06 -19.73 24.79
N VAL A 406 -2.17 -19.09 25.53
CA VAL A 406 -1.35 -19.76 26.57
C VAL A 406 -1.64 -19.18 27.95
N LEU A 407 -1.97 -17.89 28.00
CA LEU A 407 -2.53 -17.17 29.15
C LEU A 407 -3.57 -16.20 28.60
N ASP A 408 -4.48 -15.69 29.45
CA ASP A 408 -5.52 -14.73 29.04
C ASP A 408 -4.91 -13.58 28.21
N ASN A 409 -5.32 -13.48 26.94
CA ASN A 409 -4.85 -12.48 25.96
C ASN A 409 -3.33 -12.54 25.61
N VAL A 410 -2.67 -13.66 25.88
CA VAL A 410 -1.29 -13.95 25.46
C VAL A 410 -1.28 -15.14 24.52
N TRP A 411 -0.89 -14.88 23.27
CA TRP A 411 -0.94 -15.85 22.19
C TRP A 411 0.45 -16.29 21.75
N PHE A 412 0.62 -17.58 21.53
CA PHE A 412 1.78 -18.16 20.87
C PHE A 412 1.42 -18.51 19.43
N VAL A 413 2.19 -17.97 18.50
CA VAL A 413 2.06 -18.25 17.07
C VAL A 413 3.29 -19.01 16.62
N LYS A 414 3.09 -20.26 16.21
CA LYS A 414 4.16 -21.11 15.70
C LYS A 414 4.29 -20.95 14.19
N LEU A 415 5.48 -20.58 13.73
CA LEU A 415 5.83 -20.42 12.34
C LEU A 415 6.97 -21.36 11.95
N THR A 416 7.00 -21.81 10.70
CA THR A 416 8.16 -22.51 10.11
C THR A 416 8.66 -21.76 8.88
N LEU A 417 9.98 -21.61 8.75
CA LEU A 417 10.59 -21.04 7.54
C LEU A 417 10.25 -21.92 6.33
N SER A 418 9.74 -21.29 5.28
CA SER A 418 9.31 -21.98 4.07
C SER A 418 10.25 -21.73 2.90
N LYS A 419 10.49 -22.78 2.11
CA LYS A 419 11.19 -22.71 0.82
C LYS A 419 10.25 -22.39 -0.35
N ASP A 420 8.99 -22.09 -0.08
CA ASP A 420 8.01 -21.83 -1.13
C ASP A 420 8.27 -20.45 -1.74
N GLU A 421 9.13 -20.41 -2.76
CA GLU A 421 9.04 -19.37 -3.79
C GLU A 421 7.72 -19.62 -4.53
N ASP A 422 6.85 -18.62 -4.50
CA ASP A 422 5.68 -18.66 -5.36
C ASP A 422 6.19 -18.68 -6.82
N LYS A 423 6.24 -19.86 -7.43
CA LYS A 423 6.81 -20.06 -8.77
C LYS A 423 6.12 -19.17 -9.80
N GLU A 424 4.84 -18.88 -9.59
CA GLU A 424 4.07 -17.96 -10.41
C GLU A 424 4.59 -16.53 -10.28
N LEU A 425 4.97 -16.10 -9.07
CA LEU A 425 5.64 -14.82 -8.82
C LEU A 425 7.01 -14.77 -9.50
N LYS A 426 7.83 -15.82 -9.40
CA LYS A 426 9.14 -15.83 -10.08
C LYS A 426 9.00 -15.77 -11.60
N CYS A 427 8.05 -16.49 -12.17
CA CYS A 427 7.76 -16.39 -13.61
C CYS A 427 7.22 -15.03 -14.02
N LEU A 428 6.43 -14.36 -13.16
CA LEU A 428 5.95 -13.00 -13.40
C LEU A 428 7.06 -11.96 -13.24
N GLU A 429 7.91 -12.09 -12.22
CA GLU A 429 9.13 -11.30 -12.03
C GLU A 429 10.04 -11.44 -13.24
N ASP A 430 10.34 -12.66 -13.67
CA ASP A 430 11.12 -12.94 -14.88
C ASP A 430 10.43 -12.38 -16.13
N TYR A 431 9.11 -12.47 -16.23
CA TYR A 431 8.35 -11.88 -17.34
C TYR A 431 8.47 -10.36 -17.36
N PHE A 432 8.29 -9.66 -16.23
CA PHE A 432 8.46 -8.22 -16.15
C PHE A 432 9.92 -7.83 -16.38
N ILE A 433 10.89 -8.50 -15.74
CA ILE A 433 12.31 -8.26 -15.94
C ILE A 433 12.72 -8.46 -17.40
N ASN A 434 12.20 -9.49 -18.09
CA ASN A 434 12.50 -9.75 -19.50
C ASN A 434 11.77 -8.80 -20.47
N GLN A 435 10.52 -8.45 -20.19
CA GLN A 435 9.78 -7.43 -20.97
C GLN A 435 10.35 -6.03 -20.78
N ILE A 436 11.07 -5.81 -19.67
CA ILE A 436 11.63 -4.52 -19.30
C ILE A 436 13.17 -4.50 -19.36
N GLY A 437 13.81 -5.58 -19.81
CA GLY A 437 15.25 -5.66 -20.05
C GLY A 437 15.77 -4.71 -21.13
N GLU A 438 14.88 -3.96 -21.79
CA GLU A 438 15.18 -2.89 -22.74
C GLU A 438 14.90 -1.47 -22.18
N THR A 439 14.57 -1.32 -20.90
CA THR A 439 14.06 -0.04 -20.31
C THR A 439 14.64 0.18 -18.90
N SER A 440 14.75 1.43 -18.43
CA SER A 440 15.40 1.76 -17.14
C SER A 440 14.54 1.38 -15.92
N ASP A 441 15.18 1.08 -14.78
CA ASP A 441 14.47 0.76 -13.52
C ASP A 441 13.54 1.90 -13.04
N LEU A 442 13.84 3.15 -13.40
CA LEU A 442 12.97 4.31 -13.17
C LEU A 442 11.67 4.24 -13.98
N GLU A 443 11.73 3.74 -15.20
CA GLU A 443 10.55 3.56 -16.04
C GLU A 443 9.69 2.39 -15.53
N ILE A 444 10.29 1.34 -14.96
CA ILE A 444 9.54 0.27 -14.27
C ILE A 444 8.82 0.82 -13.06
N LEU A 445 9.53 1.59 -12.23
CA LEU A 445 8.95 2.19 -11.04
C LEU A 445 7.77 3.10 -11.39
N ASN A 446 7.86 3.87 -12.47
CA ASN A 446 6.74 4.68 -12.97
C ASN A 446 5.52 3.84 -13.39
N VAL A 447 5.73 2.67 -13.99
CA VAL A 447 4.63 1.73 -14.31
C VAL A 447 4.02 1.14 -13.05
N MET A 448 4.83 0.81 -12.05
CA MET A 448 4.37 0.24 -10.80
C MET A 448 3.62 1.26 -9.94
N LEU A 449 4.14 2.49 -9.86
CA LEU A 449 3.43 3.64 -9.32
C LEU A 449 2.08 3.81 -10.01
N PHE A 450 1.97 3.47 -11.29
CA PHE A 450 0.68 3.50 -11.97
C PHE A 450 -0.24 2.31 -11.62
N ALA A 451 0.30 1.10 -11.49
CA ALA A 451 -0.47 -0.14 -11.31
C ALA A 451 -0.88 -0.45 -9.86
N GLU A 452 -0.17 0.06 -8.85
CA GLU A 452 -0.56 -0.02 -7.44
C GLU A 452 -1.64 1.03 -7.06
N TRP A 453 -1.80 2.05 -7.89
CA TRP A 453 -2.83 3.09 -7.77
C TRP A 453 -4.15 2.67 -8.40
#